data_AF-A0A3M4AC91-F1
#
_entry.id   AF-A0A3M4AC91-F1
#
_cell.length_a   1.000
_cell.length_b   1.000
_cell.length_c   1.000
_cell.angle_alpha   90.00
_cell.angle_beta   90.00
_cell.angle_gamma   90.00
#
_symmetry.space_group_name_H-M   'P 1'
#
loop_
_entity.id
_entity.type
_entity.pdbx_description
1 polymer ?
#
loop_
_entity_poly.entity_id
_entity_poly.type
_entity_poly.pdbx_seq_one_letter_code
_entity_poly.pdbx_strand_id
1 'polypeptide(L)' 'VPSNYDSLIGKLITWGATRDEAMARMRNALDEIVVDGIKTNIPLHRDLVRDEGFCEGGVNIHYLEHKLANQ' A
#
# COMPACT_ATOMS: atom_id res chain seq x y z
N VAL A 1 8.89 -5.64 -17.22
CA VAL A 1 10.06 -5.42 -16.35
C VAL A 1 11.06 -6.53 -16.62
N PRO A 2 12.32 -6.24 -16.98
CA PRO A 2 13.30 -7.29 -17.25
C PRO A 2 13.52 -8.17 -16.01
N SER A 3 13.67 -9.49 -16.19
CA SER A 3 13.82 -10.48 -15.10
C SER A 3 15.10 -10.32 -14.27
N ASN A 4 16.05 -9.51 -14.75
CA ASN A 4 17.40 -9.42 -14.18
C ASN A 4 17.51 -8.32 -13.11
N TYR A 5 16.43 -7.57 -12.88
CA TYR A 5 16.35 -6.47 -11.91
C TYR A 5 15.17 -6.67 -10.95
N ASP A 6 15.11 -5.83 -9.93
CA ASP A 6 13.99 -5.79 -9.01
C ASP A 6 12.66 -5.49 -9.74
N SER A 7 11.57 -6.00 -9.16
CA SER A 7 10.18 -5.83 -9.56
C SER A 7 9.62 -4.43 -9.34
N LEU A 8 10.33 -3.54 -8.64
CA LEU A 8 9.88 -2.18 -8.34
C LEU A 8 9.74 -1.33 -9.62
N ILE A 9 8.51 -0.91 -9.91
CA ILE A 9 8.17 -0.06 -11.07
C ILE A 9 7.98 1.41 -10.74
N GLY A 10 7.83 1.76 -9.45
CA GLY A 10 7.58 3.12 -9.00
C GLY A 10 7.33 3.22 -7.51
N LYS A 11 7.34 4.45 -6.99
CA LYS A 11 7.02 4.78 -5.59
C LYS A 11 5.86 5.76 -5.56
N LEU A 12 4.76 5.39 -4.91
CA LEU A 12 3.63 6.28 -4.66
C LEU A 12 3.80 6.94 -3.30
N ILE A 13 3.88 8.27 -3.28
CA ILE A 13 4.14 9.06 -2.06
C ILE A 13 3.03 10.09 -1.92
N THR A 14 2.38 10.14 -0.76
CA THR A 14 1.39 11.16 -0.42
C THR A 14 1.81 11.91 0.84
N TRP A 15 1.30 13.12 0.98
CA TRP A 15 1.59 14.01 2.10
C TRP A 15 0.33 14.78 2.47
N GLY A 16 0.19 15.14 3.75
CA GLY A 16 -0.89 15.96 4.30
C GLY A 16 -0.40 16.66 5.58
N ALA A 17 -1.14 17.65 6.06
CA ALA A 17 -0.81 18.34 7.31
C ALA A 17 -1.01 17.43 8.52
N THR A 18 -1.90 16.44 8.39
CA THR A 18 -2.12 15.38 9.37
C THR A 18 -1.89 14.01 8.74
N ARG A 19 -1.68 13.01 9.59
CA ARG A 19 -1.56 11.62 9.14
C ARG A 19 -2.85 11.15 8.44
N ASP A 20 -4.02 11.54 8.95
CA ASP A 20 -5.30 11.18 8.37
C ASP A 20 -5.49 11.78 6.98
N GLU A 21 -5.04 13.01 6.76
CA GLU A 21 -5.02 13.63 5.43
C GLU A 21 -4.08 12.89 4.46
N ALA A 22 -2.87 12.55 4.91
CA ALA A 22 -1.91 11.81 4.08
C ALA A 22 -2.46 10.42 3.70
N MET A 23 -3.11 9.73 4.65
CA MET A 23 -3.76 8.45 4.46
C MET A 23 -4.98 8.54 3.53
N ALA A 24 -5.80 9.58 3.66
CA ALA A 24 -6.92 9.82 2.75
C ALA A 24 -6.44 10.05 1.30
N ARG A 25 -5.38 10.85 1.13
CA ARG A 25 -4.75 11.04 -0.18
C ARG A 25 -4.15 9.75 -0.72
N MET A 26 -3.54 8.92 0.13
CA MET A 26 -3.00 7.61 -0.27
C MET A 26 -4.10 6.69 -0.78
N ARG A 27 -5.25 6.63 -0.09
CA ARG A 27 -6.41 5.83 -0.53
C ARG A 27 -6.89 6.25 -1.91
N ASN A 28 -7.10 7.55 -2.13
CA ASN A 28 -7.53 8.07 -3.44
C ASN A 28 -6.50 7.77 -4.52
N ALA A 29 -5.21 8.02 -4.25
CA ALA A 29 -4.15 7.76 -5.21
C ALA A 29 -4.04 6.27 -5.57
N LEU A 30 -4.22 5.37 -4.60
CA LEU A 30 -4.28 3.94 -4.86
C LEU A 30 -5.55 3.51 -5.58
N ASP A 31 -6.68 4.21 -5.46
CA ASP A 31 -7.91 3.92 -6.19
C ASP A 31 -7.85 4.36 -7.66
N GLU A 32 -7.18 5.48 -7.90
CA GLU A 32 -7.05 6.10 -9.22
C GLU A 32 -5.84 5.58 -10.02
N ILE A 33 -4.84 4.97 -9.37
CA ILE A 33 -3.66 4.46 -10.08
C ILE A 33 -4.04 3.34 -11.04
N VAL A 34 -3.65 3.53 -12.30
CA VAL A 34 -3.83 2.55 -13.38
C VAL A 34 -2.46 2.08 -13.82
N VAL A 35 -2.24 0.77 -13.72
CA VAL A 35 -1.08 0.07 -14.28
C VAL A 35 -1.60 -1.10 -15.09
N ASP A 36 -1.27 -1.13 -16.37
CA ASP A 36 -1.71 -2.17 -17.30
C ASP A 36 -0.51 -3.00 -17.81
N GLY A 37 -0.79 -4.21 -18.28
CA GLY A 37 0.19 -5.13 -18.88
C GLY A 37 1.05 -5.93 -17.90
N ILE A 38 0.93 -5.69 -16.59
CA ILE A 38 1.62 -6.44 -15.53
C ILE A 38 0.75 -6.60 -14.28
N LYS A 39 0.95 -7.70 -13.54
CA LYS A 39 0.40 -7.83 -12.19
C LYS A 39 1.19 -6.94 -11.22
N THR A 40 0.48 -6.31 -10.30
CA THR A 40 1.07 -5.42 -9.29
C THR A 40 0.56 -5.78 -7.89
N ASN A 41 1.23 -5.23 -6.87
CA ASN A 41 0.81 -5.32 -5.47
C ASN A 41 -0.16 -4.20 -5.06
N ILE A 42 -0.75 -3.46 -6.02
CA ILE A 42 -1.74 -2.39 -5.74
C ILE A 42 -2.92 -2.91 -4.90
N PRO A 43 -3.53 -4.08 -5.16
CA PRO A 43 -4.62 -4.59 -4.32
C PRO A 43 -4.22 -4.79 -2.86
N LEU A 44 -3.04 -5.37 -2.60
CA LEU A 44 -2.51 -5.52 -1.24
C LEU A 44 -2.34 -4.18 -0.54
N HIS A 45 -1.79 -3.17 -1.23
CA HIS A 45 -1.63 -1.84 -0.65
C HIS A 45 -2.97 -1.16 -0.37
N ARG A 46 -3.98 -1.34 -1.23
CA ARG A 46 -5.35 -0.84 -1.00
C ARG A 46 -5.96 -1.41 0.27
N ASP A 47 -5.75 -2.70 0.54
CA ASP A 47 -6.24 -3.37 1.74
C ASP A 47 -5.49 -2.92 3.00
N LEU A 48 -4.18 -2.69 2.89
CA LEU A 48 -3.35 -2.24 4.01
C LEU A 48 -3.71 -0.82 4.47
N VAL A 49 -3.86 0.13 3.54
CA VAL A 49 -4.15 1.54 3.91
C VAL A 49 -5.59 1.76 4.43
N ARG A 50 -6.43 0.73 4.38
CA ARG A 50 -7.80 0.70 4.92
C ARG A 50 -7.91 -0.15 6.17
N ASP A 51 -6.85 -0.83 6.56
CA ASP A 51 -6.84 -1.60 7.79
C ASP A 51 -6.83 -0.70 9.00
N GLU A 52 -7.68 -1.01 9.98
CA GLU A 52 -7.81 -0.24 11.20
C GLU A 52 -6.52 -0.25 12.03
N GLY A 53 -5.87 -1.41 12.19
CA GLY A 53 -4.59 -1.53 12.91
C GLY A 53 -3.45 -0.79 12.20
N PHE A 54 -3.45 -0.77 10.87
CA PHE A 54 -2.51 0.09 10.12
C PHE A 54 -2.84 1.57 10.32
N CYS A 55 -4.12 1.95 10.29
CA CYS A 55 -4.57 3.33 10.48
C CYS A 55 -4.32 3.85 11.90
N GLU A 56 -4.35 3.02 12.93
CA GLU A 56 -4.03 3.40 14.31
C GLU A 56 -2.52 3.55 14.56
N GLY A 57 -1.67 3.06 13.65
CA GLY A 57 -0.22 3.12 13.79
C GLY A 57 0.37 2.03 14.69
N GLY A 58 -0.44 1.05 15.11
CA GLY A 58 -0.05 -0.10 15.93
C GLY A 58 0.63 -1.22 15.14
N VAL A 59 1.53 -0.89 14.21
CA VAL A 59 2.18 -1.88 13.35
C VAL A 59 3.60 -2.19 13.83
N ASN A 60 3.89 -3.48 14.00
CA ASN A 60 5.24 -4.00 14.23
C ASN A 60 5.75 -4.71 12.96
N ILE A 61 6.99 -5.21 12.99
CA ILE A 61 7.61 -5.85 11.83
C ILE A 61 6.92 -7.15 11.37
N HIS A 62 6.12 -7.79 12.22
CA HIS A 62 5.39 -9.03 11.93
C HIS A 62 3.92 -8.80 11.55
N TYR A 63 3.46 -7.55 11.54
CA TYR A 63 2.06 -7.21 11.32
C TYR A 63 1.54 -7.76 9.98
N LEU A 64 2.31 -7.61 8.89
CA LEU A 64 1.91 -8.10 7.57
C LEU A 64 1.83 -9.63 7.53
N GLU A 65 2.79 -10.32 8.15
CA GLU A 65 2.83 -11.77 8.23
C GLU A 65 1.60 -12.32 8.96
N HIS A 66 1.26 -11.75 10.12
CA HIS A 66 0.06 -12.12 10.88
C HIS A 66 -1.23 -11.82 10.12
N LYS A 67 -1.30 -10.69 9.42
CA LYS A 67 -2.47 -10.33 8.62
C LYS A 67 -2.72 -11.32 7.48
N LEU A 68 -1.67 -11.72 6.77
CA LEU A 68 -1.77 -12.66 5.64
C LEU A 68 -2.00 -14.10 6.11
N ALA A 69 -1.55 -14.49 7.31
CA ALA A 69 -1.80 -15.82 7.87
C ALA A 69 -3.27 -16.05 8.24
N ASN A 70 -4.06 -14.98 8.40
CA ASN A 70 -5.47 -15.02 8.78
C ASN A 70 -6.43 -14.81 7.58
N GLN A 71 -5.92 -14.77 6.35
CA GLN A 71 -6.69 -14.77 5.10
C GLN A 71 -6.75 -16.18 4.50
#